data_AF-A0A9E0M247-F1
#
_entry.id   AF-A0A9E0M247-F1
#
_cell.length_a   1.000
_cell.length_b   1.000
_cell.length_c   1.000
_cell.angle_alpha   90.00
_cell.angle_beta   90.00
_cell.angle_gamma   90.00
#
_symmetry.space_group_name_H-M   'P 1'
#
loop_
_entity.id
_entity.type
_entity.pdbx_description
1 polymer ?
#
loop_
_entity_poly.entity_id
_entity_poly.type
_entity_poly.pdbx_seq_one_letter_code
_entity_poly.pdbx_strand_id
1 'polypeptide(L)'
;LASASVDELVKTVSAAAADGVRDRFARAHAARQQAERSVALGREYVEAYVELTHYVERLYGDAISASAHPTPEASSPHAGHR
;
A
#
# COMPACT_ATOMS: atom_id res chain seq x y z
N LEU A 1 -15.51 8.30 -23.09
CA LEU A 1 -15.11 7.00 -22.49
C LEU A 1 -16.13 5.96 -22.92
N ALA A 2 -15.69 4.80 -23.43
CA ALA A 2 -16.60 3.69 -23.79
C ALA A 2 -16.65 2.68 -22.63
N SER A 3 -17.77 1.98 -22.41
CA SER A 3 -17.90 1.00 -21.30
C SER A 3 -16.80 -0.07 -21.30
N ALA A 4 -16.48 -0.62 -22.47
CA ALA A 4 -15.37 -1.57 -22.63
C ALA A 4 -14.00 -1.02 -22.19
N SER A 5 -13.78 0.30 -22.29
CA SER A 5 -12.55 0.93 -21.80
C SER A 5 -12.54 1.13 -20.28
N VAL A 6 -13.71 1.20 -19.65
CA VAL A 6 -13.83 1.31 -18.18
C VAL A 6 -13.61 -0.05 -17.53
N ASP A 7 -14.22 -1.11 -18.06
CA ASP A 7 -14.11 -2.46 -17.48
C ASP A 7 -12.66 -2.98 -17.56
N GLU A 8 -11.97 -2.78 -18.69
CA GLU A 8 -10.55 -3.15 -18.80
C GLU A 8 -9.63 -2.30 -17.91
N LEU A 9 -9.96 -1.03 -17.69
CA LEU A 9 -9.24 -0.18 -16.75
C LEU A 9 -9.43 -0.67 -15.31
N VAL A 10 -10.67 -0.93 -14.90
CA VAL A 10 -11.01 -1.48 -13.57
C VAL A 10 -10.26 -2.79 -13.36
N LYS A 11 -10.28 -3.69 -14.34
CA LYS A 11 -9.58 -4.98 -14.28
C LYS A 11 -8.08 -4.81 -14.14
N THR A 12 -7.46 -3.90 -14.89
CA THR A 12 -6.01 -3.66 -14.83
C THR A 12 -5.59 -3.16 -13.44
N VAL A 13 -6.31 -2.17 -12.89
CA VAL A 13 -6.00 -1.60 -11.58
C VAL A 13 -6.23 -2.63 -10.46
N SER A 14 -7.35 -3.34 -10.49
CA SER A 14 -7.68 -4.34 -9.48
C SER A 14 -6.77 -5.58 -9.53
N ALA A 15 -6.28 -5.97 -10.72
CA ALA A 15 -5.28 -7.02 -10.86
C ALA A 15 -3.96 -6.64 -10.18
N ALA A 16 -3.43 -5.44 -10.46
CA ALA A 16 -2.20 -4.96 -9.85
C ALA A 16 -2.30 -4.85 -8.32
N ALA A 17 -3.43 -4.35 -7.82
CA ALA A 17 -3.72 -4.30 -6.39
C ALA A 17 -3.76 -5.71 -5.77
N ALA A 18 -4.42 -6.66 -6.42
CA ALA A 18 -4.53 -8.03 -5.95
C ALA A 18 -3.16 -8.74 -5.90
N ASP A 19 -2.31 -8.53 -6.89
CA ASP A 19 -0.96 -9.09 -6.92
C ASP A 19 -0.09 -8.51 -5.80
N GLY A 20 -0.16 -7.19 -5.58
CA GLY A 20 0.55 -6.55 -4.46
C GLY A 20 0.13 -7.05 -3.07
N VAL A 21 -1.15 -7.41 -2.89
CA VAL A 21 -1.65 -8.06 -1.67
C VAL A 21 -1.12 -9.48 -1.55
N ARG A 22 -1.20 -10.28 -2.63
CA ARG A 22 -0.76 -11.69 -2.64
C ARG A 22 0.72 -11.82 -2.29
N ASP A 23 1.58 -11.00 -2.88
CA ASP A 23 3.03 -11.07 -2.66
C ASP A 23 3.40 -10.80 -1.19
N ARG A 24 2.82 -9.73 -0.62
CA ARG A 24 3.06 -9.36 0.78
C ARG A 24 2.47 -10.38 1.75
N PHE A 25 1.29 -10.92 1.43
CA PHE A 25 0.68 -11.98 2.21
C PHE A 25 1.56 -13.24 2.20
N ALA A 26 2.05 -13.66 1.02
CA ALA A 26 2.92 -14.81 0.90
C ALA A 26 4.19 -14.64 1.74
N ARG A 27 4.81 -13.45 1.72
CA ARG A 27 5.99 -13.14 2.55
C ARG A 27 5.70 -13.21 4.04
N ALA A 28 4.65 -12.53 4.50
CA ALA A 28 4.26 -12.55 5.91
C ALA A 28 3.88 -13.97 6.38
N HIS A 29 3.16 -14.72 5.53
CA HIS A 29 2.80 -16.10 5.81
C HIS A 29 4.03 -17.00 5.91
N ALA A 30 4.98 -16.90 4.98
CA ALA A 30 6.22 -17.67 5.00
C ALA A 30 7.04 -17.38 6.26
N ALA A 31 7.20 -16.11 6.63
CA ALA A 31 7.91 -15.70 7.85
C ALA A 31 7.22 -16.23 9.12
N ARG A 32 5.88 -16.17 9.18
CA ARG A 32 5.08 -16.70 10.29
C ARG A 32 5.39 -18.16 10.60
N GLN A 33 5.57 -18.99 9.57
CA GLN A 33 5.85 -20.43 9.74
C GLN A 33 7.17 -20.71 10.47
N GLN A 34 8.09 -19.74 10.50
CA GLN A 34 9.39 -19.88 11.15
C GLN A 34 9.53 -19.02 12.41
N ALA A 35 8.55 -18.15 12.71
CA ALA A 35 8.64 -17.09 13.70
C ALA A 35 8.93 -17.59 15.13
N GLU A 36 8.46 -18.78 15.49
CA GLU A 36 8.64 -19.35 16.83
C GLU A 36 10.03 -19.94 17.05
N ARG A 37 10.83 -20.11 16.00
CA ARG A 37 12.17 -20.74 16.09
C ARG A 37 13.20 -19.83 16.75
N SER A 38 13.00 -18.52 16.74
CA SER A 38 13.82 -17.56 17.49
C SER A 38 13.17 -16.18 17.54
N VAL A 39 13.60 -15.35 18.50
CA VAL A 39 13.16 -13.94 18.58
C VAL A 39 13.53 -13.15 17.31
N ALA A 40 14.66 -13.48 16.66
CA ALA A 40 15.06 -12.82 15.42
C ALA A 40 14.07 -13.10 14.28
N LEU A 41 13.70 -14.36 14.07
CA LEU A 41 12.70 -14.77 13.09
C LEU A 41 11.30 -14.24 13.42
N GLY A 42 10.99 -14.11 14.72
CA GLY A 42 9.78 -13.42 15.18
C GLY A 42 9.74 -11.96 14.73
N ARG A 43 10.86 -11.22 14.82
CA ARG A 43 10.94 -9.83 14.34
C ARG A 43 10.78 -9.72 12.82
N GLU A 44 11.35 -10.64 12.05
CA GLU A 44 11.17 -10.69 10.59
C GLU A 44 9.70 -10.89 10.20
N TYR A 45 8.97 -11.75 10.93
CA TYR A 45 7.53 -11.91 10.73
C TYR A 45 6.77 -10.62 11.03
N VAL A 46 7.06 -9.96 12.16
CA VAL A 46 6.39 -8.70 12.52
C VAL A 46 6.64 -7.63 11.46
N GLU A 47 7.87 -7.49 10.96
CA GLU A 47 8.19 -6.55 9.88
C GLU A 47 7.39 -6.84 8.60
N ALA A 48 7.36 -8.11 8.17
CA ALA A 48 6.58 -8.50 6.99
C ALA A 48 5.07 -8.29 7.18
N TYR A 49 4.54 -8.54 8.38
CA TYR A 49 3.13 -8.34 8.70
C TYR A 49 2.73 -6.86 8.74
N VAL A 50 3.59 -6.00 9.31
CA VAL A 50 3.37 -4.55 9.32
C VAL A 50 3.40 -3.99 7.90
N GLU A 51 4.30 -4.46 7.04
CA GLU A 51 4.31 -4.02 5.63
C GLU A 51 3.01 -4.42 4.89
N LEU A 52 2.54 -5.66 5.09
CA LEU A 52 1.26 -6.11 4.53
C LEU A 52 0.11 -5.23 5.01
N THR A 53 0.02 -4.98 6.31
CA THR A 53 -1.04 -4.17 6.93
C THR A 53 -1.06 -2.75 6.34
N HIS A 54 0.08 -2.05 6.37
CA HIS A 54 0.18 -0.70 5.82
C HIS A 54 -0.14 -0.64 4.32
N TYR A 55 0.21 -1.68 3.55
CA TYR A 55 -0.13 -1.73 2.13
C TYR A 55 -1.65 -1.82 1.91
N VAL A 56 -2.32 -2.72 2.63
CA VAL A 56 -3.78 -2.90 2.53
C VAL A 56 -4.52 -1.67 3.02
N GLU A 57 -4.07 -1.04 4.10
CA GLU A 57 -4.67 0.19 4.63
C GLU A 57 -4.58 1.35 3.63
N ARG A 58 -3.40 1.56 3.02
CA ARG A 58 -3.26 2.59 1.97
C ARG A 58 -4.14 2.28 0.77
N LEU A 59 -4.14 1.05 0.29
CA LEU A 59 -4.96 0.64 -0.85
C LEU A 59 -6.45 0.84 -0.58
N TYR A 60 -6.93 0.48 0.61
CA TYR A 60 -8.30 0.72 1.02
C TYR A 60 -8.59 2.21 1.11
N GLY A 61 -7.72 2.99 1.75
CA GLY A 61 -7.81 4.44 1.85
C GLY A 61 -7.93 5.10 0.49
N ASP A 62 -7.05 4.78 -0.45
CA ASP A 62 -7.07 5.30 -1.82
C ASP A 62 -8.36 4.94 -2.57
N ALA A 63 -8.95 3.76 -2.29
CA ALA A 63 -10.19 3.32 -2.91
C ALA A 63 -11.45 3.98 -2.34
N ILE A 64 -11.46 4.33 -1.05
CA ILE A 64 -12.64 4.93 -0.38
C ILE A 64 -12.53 6.45 -0.21
N SER A 65 -11.34 7.03 -0.27
CA SER A 65 -11.14 8.47 -0.22
C SER A 65 -11.52 9.07 -1.57
N ALA A 66 -12.62 9.83 -1.58
CA ALA A 66 -12.90 10.78 -2.66
C ALA A 66 -11.74 11.79 -2.69
N SER A 67 -10.81 11.67 -3.63
CA SER A 67 -9.55 12.42 -3.61
C SER A 67 -9.81 13.94 -3.64
N ALA A 68 -9.53 14.61 -2.52
CA ALA A 68 -9.01 15.97 -2.58
C ALA A 68 -7.56 15.84 -3.04
N HIS A 69 -7.31 15.97 -4.35
CA HIS A 69 -5.97 16.34 -4.80
C HIS A 69 -5.67 17.74 -4.25
N PRO A 70 -4.73 17.95 -3.31
CA PRO A 70 -4.17 19.27 -3.17
C PRO A 70 -3.40 19.54 -4.47
N THR A 71 -3.85 20.54 -5.22
CA THR A 71 -3.00 21.21 -6.20
C THR A 71 -1.68 21.57 -5.51
N PRO A 72 -0.53 21.49 -6.19
CA PRO A 72 0.71 22.03 -5.65
C PRO A 72 0.54 23.55 -5.58
N GLU A 73 0.02 24.04 -4.46
CA GLU A 73 0.10 25.45 -4.14
C GLU A 73 1.58 25.75 -3.96
N ALA A 74 2.07 26.62 -4.83
CA ALA A 74 3.45 27.02 -4.95
C ALA A 74 4.06 27.18 -3.55
N SER A 75 5.12 26.41 -3.29
CA SER A 75 6.07 26.76 -2.24
C SER A 75 6.66 28.13 -2.58
N SER A 76 6.01 29.19 -2.11
CA SER A 76 6.64 30.51 -2.02
C SER A 76 7.56 30.49 -0.80
N PRO A 77 8.85 30.83 -0.96
CA PRO A 77 9.78 30.86 0.15
C PRO A 77 9.48 32.12 0.96
N HIS A 78 9.06 31.97 2.22
CA HIS A 78 9.18 33.08 3.14
C HIS A 78 10.58 33.08 3.73
N ALA A 79 11.41 33.92 3.10
CA ALA A 79 12.61 34.49 3.67
C ALA A 79 12.33 35.05 5.08
N GLY A 80 13.33 34.91 5.96
CA GLY A 80 13.15 34.98 7.40
C GLY A 80 12.79 36.33 8.00
N HIS A 81 12.59 36.29 9.32
CA HIS A 81 12.71 37.43 10.22
C HIS A 81 13.33 36.96 11.54
N ARG A 82 14.21 37.84 12.06
CA ARG A 82 15.05 37.76 13.27
C ARG A 82 14.42 37.11 14.50
#